data_AF-A0A9Q3FUU9-F1
#
_entry.id   AF-A0A9Q3FUU9-F1
#
_cell.length_a   1.000
_cell.length_b   1.000
_cell.length_c   1.000
_cell.angle_alpha   90.00
_cell.angle_beta   90.00
_cell.angle_gamma   90.00
#
_symmetry.space_group_name_H-M   'P 1'
#
loop_
_entity.id
_entity.type
_entity.pdbx_description
1 polymer ?
#
loop_
_entity_poly.entity_id
_entity_poly.type
_entity_poly.pdbx_seq_one_letter_code
_entity_poly.pdbx_strand_id
1 'polypeptide(L)'
;MPKALQRLPLLQTLNSMHFIDDLSSDSDSDIEEDIILLDMIKSQIYINPCRRYPANYMYTMNDLKTLSSEKFQQLCRTTHESFEKLVAKVQDYKAFQNSSQNKQQNPAIQLAVALSRLESNGNGAALGKIGSLFGISHGAIVLYTQRVIQILIKLKCKVIVCPTIEQQREMSQVMQAEGFPGCIGFIDGSLIPLLKRLSNDFEAYFDCKKR
;
A
#
# COMPACT_ATOMS: atom_id res chain seq x y z
N MET A 1 -0.34 -1.37 27.78
CA MET A 1 0.58 -0.41 27.13
C MET A 1 1.51 0.15 28.19
N PRO A 2 2.84 -0.01 28.09
CA PRO A 2 3.75 0.65 29.03
C PRO A 2 3.59 2.17 28.90
N LYS A 3 3.42 2.85 30.04
CA LYS A 3 3.18 4.30 30.12
C LYS A 3 4.45 5.03 29.64
N ALA A 4 4.32 6.23 29.07
CA ALA A 4 5.42 7.02 28.50
C ALA A 4 6.66 7.14 29.40
N LEU A 5 6.48 7.08 30.72
CA LEU A 5 7.52 7.06 31.75
C LEU A 5 8.48 5.86 31.68
N GLN A 6 8.06 4.72 31.12
CA GLN A 6 8.90 3.52 30.98
C GLN A 6 9.74 3.52 29.68
N ARG A 7 9.55 4.50 28.79
CA ARG A 7 10.23 4.56 27.48
C ARG A 7 11.47 5.44 27.45
N LEU A 8 11.49 6.51 28.24
CA LEU A 8 12.63 7.41 28.39
C LEU A 8 13.91 6.70 28.87
N PRO A 9 13.85 5.78 29.86
CA PRO A 9 15.02 5.04 30.31
C PRO A 9 15.63 4.21 29.18
N LEU A 10 14.81 3.52 28.38
CA LEU A 10 15.27 2.62 27.31
C LEU A 10 15.97 3.35 26.15
N LEU A 11 15.47 4.54 25.78
CA LEU A 11 16.15 5.38 24.78
C LEU A 11 17.46 5.97 25.31
N GLN A 12 17.52 6.27 26.60
CA GLN A 12 18.76 6.68 27.25
C GLN A 12 19.76 5.52 27.28
N THR A 13 19.33 4.29 27.57
CA THR A 13 20.18 3.09 27.54
C THR A 13 20.72 2.81 26.14
N LEU A 14 19.88 2.86 25.10
CA LEU A 14 20.28 2.69 23.70
C LEU A 14 21.31 3.74 23.23
N ASN A 15 21.08 5.02 23.57
CA ASN A 15 22.04 6.08 23.26
C ASN A 15 23.34 5.97 24.06
N SER A 16 23.29 5.39 25.26
CA SER A 16 24.48 5.15 26.08
C SER A 16 25.31 3.99 25.52
N MET A 17 24.67 2.93 25.01
CA MET A 17 25.35 1.80 24.38
C MET A 17 25.96 2.15 23.02
N HIS A 18 25.31 2.99 22.21
CA HIS A 18 25.89 3.46 20.94
C HIS A 18 27.19 4.26 21.15
N PHE A 19 27.42 4.79 22.36
CA PHE A 19 28.65 5.47 22.76
C PHE A 19 29.72 4.52 23.34
N ILE A 20 29.35 3.28 23.68
CA ILE A 20 30.23 2.26 24.27
C ILE A 20 30.79 1.32 23.18
N ASP A 21 30.10 1.10 22.06
CA ASP A 21 30.61 0.32 20.91
C ASP A 21 31.92 0.88 20.30
N ASP A 22 32.24 2.16 20.53
CA ASP A 22 33.52 2.77 20.11
C ASP A 22 34.69 2.50 21.07
N LEU A 23 34.47 1.82 22.21
CA LEU A 23 35.48 1.50 23.22
C LEU A 23 35.39 0.02 23.66
N SER A 24 35.83 -0.87 22.75
CA SER A 24 36.32 -2.27 22.96
C SER A 24 36.07 -3.01 24.29
N SER A 25 35.57 -4.26 24.23
CA SER A 25 36.34 -5.49 24.55
C SER A 25 35.47 -6.76 24.55
N ASP A 26 36.04 -7.86 24.05
CA ASP A 26 35.56 -9.26 24.13
C ASP A 26 35.09 -9.67 25.54
N SER A 27 33.79 -9.94 25.73
CA SER A 27 33.31 -10.78 26.84
C SER A 27 31.98 -11.49 26.52
N ASP A 28 31.85 -12.78 26.85
CA ASP A 28 30.63 -13.58 26.61
C ASP A 28 29.40 -13.07 27.39
N SER A 29 29.57 -12.18 28.38
CA SER A 29 28.47 -11.55 29.11
C SER A 29 27.68 -10.52 28.29
N ASP A 30 28.31 -9.93 27.27
CA ASP A 30 27.69 -8.90 26.44
C ASP A 30 26.57 -9.49 25.56
N ILE A 31 26.73 -10.75 25.15
CA ILE A 31 25.77 -11.46 24.30
C ILE A 31 24.46 -11.74 25.06
N GLU A 32 24.54 -12.06 26.35
CA GLU A 32 23.36 -12.39 27.17
C GLU A 32 22.53 -11.13 27.45
N GLU A 33 23.19 -9.99 27.71
CA GLU A 33 22.55 -8.68 27.83
C GLU A 33 21.92 -8.22 26.51
N ASP A 34 22.60 -8.43 25.38
CA ASP A 34 22.09 -8.12 24.05
C ASP A 34 20.88 -8.96 23.66
N ILE A 35 20.85 -10.23 24.04
CA ILE A 35 19.71 -11.13 23.79
C ILE A 35 18.49 -10.68 24.61
N ILE A 36 18.68 -10.34 25.88
CA ILE A 36 17.61 -9.81 26.74
C ILE A 36 17.10 -8.48 26.17
N LEU A 37 17.99 -7.61 25.71
CA LEU A 37 17.62 -6.34 25.08
C LEU A 37 16.85 -6.56 23.77
N LEU A 38 17.29 -7.50 22.93
CA LEU A 38 16.58 -7.87 21.69
C LEU A 38 15.20 -8.44 21.97
N ASP A 39 15.03 -9.27 23.00
CA ASP A 39 13.73 -9.79 23.42
C ASP A 39 12.82 -8.68 24.00
N MET A 40 13.41 -7.74 24.75
CA MET A 40 12.72 -6.54 25.23
C MET A 40 12.29 -5.59 24.10
N ILE A 41 13.10 -5.45 23.04
CA ILE A 41 12.77 -4.64 21.86
C ILE A 41 11.71 -5.36 21.02
N LYS A 42 11.85 -6.67 20.78
CA LYS A 42 10.90 -7.48 20.00
C LYS A 42 9.54 -7.64 20.69
N SER A 43 9.51 -7.64 22.02
CA SER A 43 8.26 -7.63 22.80
C SER A 43 7.54 -6.28 22.76
N GLN A 44 8.15 -5.22 22.23
CA GLN A 44 7.49 -3.94 21.97
C GLN A 44 7.03 -3.85 20.51
N ILE A 45 5.72 -3.97 20.30
CA ILE A 45 5.05 -3.96 18.98
C ILE A 45 5.27 -2.65 18.17
N TYR A 46 5.89 -1.60 18.72
CA TYR A 46 6.07 -0.30 18.06
C TYR A 46 7.39 0.38 18.47
N ILE A 47 8.49 0.04 17.78
CA ILE A 47 9.82 0.67 17.95
C ILE A 47 9.77 2.15 17.51
N ASN A 48 9.05 2.44 16.43
CA ASN A 48 8.89 3.80 15.94
C ASN A 48 7.72 4.51 16.63
N PRO A 49 7.87 5.78 17.07
CA PRO A 49 6.76 6.56 17.58
C PRO A 49 5.72 6.74 16.47
N CYS A 50 4.50 6.24 16.70
CA CYS A 50 3.36 6.60 15.86
C CYS A 50 3.14 8.10 15.98
N ARG A 51 3.51 8.85 14.93
CA ARG A 51 3.21 10.28 14.83
C ARG A 51 1.69 10.43 14.89
N ARG A 52 1.18 10.96 16.00
CA ARG A 52 -0.25 11.27 16.13
C ARG A 52 -0.52 12.45 15.19
N TYR A 53 -1.26 12.20 14.12
CA TYR A 53 -1.78 13.28 13.31
C TYR A 53 -2.84 14.01 14.13
N PRO A 54 -2.88 15.35 14.09
CA PRO A 54 -3.95 16.11 14.73
C PRO A 54 -5.30 15.64 14.18
N ALA A 55 -6.35 15.76 14.99
CA ALA A 55 -7.69 15.22 14.71
C ALA A 55 -8.37 15.73 13.42
N ASN A 56 -7.71 16.57 12.61
CA ASN A 56 -8.18 17.13 11.34
C ASN A 56 -7.03 17.28 10.32
N TYR A 57 -6.11 16.32 10.24
CA TYR A 57 -5.03 16.38 9.25
C TYR A 57 -5.57 16.07 7.84
N MET A 58 -5.50 17.06 6.96
CA MET A 58 -5.91 16.96 5.55
C MET A 58 -4.66 16.84 4.68
N TYR A 59 -4.59 15.83 3.82
CA TYR A 59 -3.45 15.70 2.90
C TYR A 59 -3.42 16.83 1.88
N THR A 60 -2.40 17.69 1.96
CA THR A 60 -2.01 18.60 0.90
C THR A 60 -1.06 17.94 -0.09
N MET A 61 -0.75 18.62 -1.19
CA MET A 61 0.25 18.14 -2.16
C MET A 61 1.63 17.94 -1.54
N ASN A 62 2.02 18.80 -0.60
CA ASN A 62 3.32 18.69 0.07
C ASN A 62 3.33 17.51 1.05
N ASP A 63 2.20 17.26 1.70
CA ASP A 63 2.05 16.08 2.56
C ASP A 63 2.16 14.79 1.76
N LEU A 64 1.49 14.72 0.60
CA LEU A 64 1.59 13.55 -0.27
C LEU A 64 3.03 13.26 -0.67
N LYS A 65 3.85 14.27 -0.97
CA LYS A 65 5.27 14.10 -1.34
C LYS A 65 6.18 13.71 -0.17
N THR A 66 5.83 14.13 1.04
CA THR A 66 6.65 13.88 2.25
C THR A 66 6.26 12.59 2.98
N LEU A 67 5.20 11.90 2.54
CA LEU A 67 4.82 10.58 3.04
C LEU A 67 5.92 9.55 2.82
N SER A 68 6.14 8.69 3.84
CA SER A 68 6.97 7.50 3.67
C SER A 68 6.39 6.56 2.61
N SER A 69 7.25 5.80 1.94
CA SER A 69 6.86 4.87 0.88
C SER A 69 5.75 3.90 1.30
N GLU A 70 5.83 3.37 2.52
CA GLU A 70 4.81 2.46 3.08
C GLU A 70 3.44 3.13 3.20
N LYS A 71 3.40 4.35 3.77
CA LYS A 71 2.14 5.08 3.97
C LYS A 71 1.55 5.53 2.64
N PHE A 72 2.40 5.95 1.71
CA PHE A 72 1.96 6.33 0.38
C PHE A 72 1.37 5.13 -0.38
N GLN A 73 2.02 3.96 -0.30
CA GLN A 73 1.49 2.72 -0.87
C GLN A 73 0.19 2.28 -0.21
N GLN A 74 0.04 2.43 1.11
CA GLN A 74 -1.23 2.16 1.78
C GLN A 74 -2.33 3.11 1.30
N LEU A 75 -2.00 4.38 1.06
CA LEU A 75 -2.97 5.39 0.63
C LEU A 75 -3.37 5.25 -0.84
N CYS A 76 -2.43 4.96 -1.73
CA CYS A 76 -2.61 5.04 -3.18
C CYS A 76 -2.42 3.70 -3.93
N ARG A 77 -2.02 2.62 -3.23
CA ARG A 77 -1.64 1.29 -3.79
C ARG A 77 -0.56 1.33 -4.87
N THR A 78 0.28 2.35 -4.84
CA THR A 78 1.34 2.53 -5.82
C THR A 78 2.55 3.19 -5.17
N THR A 79 3.69 3.15 -5.86
CA THR A 79 4.90 3.85 -5.42
C THR A 79 4.81 5.32 -5.80
N HIS A 80 5.54 6.19 -5.09
CA HIS A 80 5.67 7.61 -5.45
C HIS A 80 6.09 7.78 -6.92
N GLU A 81 7.11 7.05 -7.35
CA GLU A 81 7.63 7.13 -8.72
C GLU A 81 6.57 6.74 -9.77
N SER A 82 5.84 5.64 -9.54
CA SER A 82 4.78 5.20 -10.44
C SER A 82 3.62 6.18 -10.47
N PHE A 83 3.30 6.77 -9.32
CA PHE A 83 2.29 7.80 -9.21
C PHE A 83 2.67 9.06 -9.98
N GLU A 84 3.89 9.57 -9.84
CA GLU A 84 4.37 10.74 -10.57
C GLU A 84 4.37 10.50 -12.08
N LYS A 85 4.82 9.32 -12.52
CA LYS A 85 4.73 8.88 -13.92
C LYS A 85 3.27 8.85 -14.41
N LEU A 86 2.35 8.40 -13.58
CA LEU A 86 0.93 8.38 -13.92
C LEU A 86 0.36 9.80 -14.00
N VAL A 87 0.68 10.69 -13.06
CA VAL A 87 0.29 12.10 -13.07
C VAL A 87 0.77 12.78 -14.36
N ALA A 88 2.04 12.61 -14.72
CA ALA A 88 2.61 13.17 -15.94
C ALA A 88 1.90 12.67 -17.22
N LYS A 89 1.45 11.41 -17.23
CA LYS A 89 0.69 10.85 -18.36
C LYS A 89 -0.74 11.38 -18.44
N VAL A 90 -1.36 11.75 -17.32
CA VAL A 90 -2.79 12.11 -17.27
C VAL A 90 -3.06 13.61 -17.22
N GLN A 91 -2.10 14.44 -16.81
CA GLN A 91 -2.30 15.87 -16.56
C GLN A 91 -2.86 16.64 -17.76
N ASP A 92 -2.53 16.23 -18.99
CA ASP A 92 -2.93 16.92 -20.21
C ASP A 92 -4.32 16.51 -20.73
N TYR A 93 -5.00 15.58 -20.05
CA TYR A 93 -6.35 15.18 -20.44
C TYR A 93 -7.36 16.27 -20.09
N LYS A 94 -8.30 16.52 -21.02
CA LYS A 94 -9.39 17.50 -20.84
C LYS A 94 -10.21 17.31 -19.55
N ALA A 95 -10.28 16.10 -18.99
CA ALA A 95 -10.99 15.86 -17.72
C ALA A 95 -10.34 16.58 -16.52
N PHE A 96 -9.04 16.87 -16.58
CA PHE A 96 -8.30 17.64 -15.60
C PHE A 96 -8.11 19.11 -15.97
N GLN A 97 -8.70 19.55 -17.08
CA GLN A 97 -8.67 20.93 -17.54
C GLN A 97 -10.08 21.52 -17.42
N ASN A 98 -10.16 22.74 -16.91
CA ASN A 98 -11.41 23.46 -16.79
C ASN A 98 -11.33 24.69 -17.70
N SER A 99 -12.34 24.87 -18.54
CA SER A 99 -12.48 26.06 -19.40
C SER A 99 -13.08 27.27 -18.66
N SER A 100 -13.26 27.18 -17.34
CA SER A 100 -13.77 28.27 -16.51
C SER A 100 -12.67 29.13 -15.89
N GLN A 101 -13.04 30.33 -15.43
CA GLN A 101 -12.18 31.24 -14.66
C GLN A 101 -11.74 30.69 -13.28
N ASN A 102 -12.37 29.63 -12.78
CA ASN A 102 -12.04 29.04 -11.49
C ASN A 102 -10.85 28.08 -11.61
N LYS A 103 -9.86 28.25 -10.71
CA LYS A 103 -8.71 27.34 -10.61
C LYS A 103 -9.18 25.92 -10.31
N GLN A 104 -8.85 24.98 -11.19
CA GLN A 104 -9.11 23.57 -10.94
C GLN A 104 -8.11 23.00 -9.93
N GLN A 105 -8.57 22.05 -9.11
CA GLN A 105 -7.70 21.35 -8.16
C GLN A 105 -6.59 20.58 -8.90
N ASN A 106 -5.41 20.48 -8.29
CA ASN A 106 -4.26 19.81 -8.88
C ASN A 106 -4.61 18.37 -9.36
N PRO A 107 -4.27 17.96 -10.59
CA PRO A 107 -4.55 16.62 -11.11
C PRO A 107 -4.03 15.50 -10.21
N ALA A 108 -2.89 15.70 -9.54
CA ALA A 108 -2.32 14.74 -8.62
C ALA A 108 -3.18 14.55 -7.36
N ILE A 109 -3.80 15.61 -6.81
CA ILE A 109 -4.76 15.46 -5.71
C ILE A 109 -6.00 14.69 -6.18
N GLN A 110 -6.54 15.04 -7.35
CA GLN A 110 -7.70 14.34 -7.90
C GLN A 110 -7.40 12.83 -8.10
N LEU A 111 -6.19 12.52 -8.57
CA LEU A 111 -5.71 11.15 -8.74
C LEU A 111 -5.52 10.43 -7.40
N ALA A 112 -4.86 11.06 -6.42
CA ALA A 112 -4.66 10.49 -5.09
C ALA A 112 -6.01 10.16 -4.42
N VAL A 113 -6.97 11.08 -4.45
CA VAL A 113 -8.33 10.87 -3.92
C VAL A 113 -9.02 9.67 -4.58
N ALA A 114 -8.94 9.58 -5.92
CA ALA A 114 -9.56 8.49 -6.65
C ALA A 114 -8.87 7.14 -6.34
N LEU A 115 -7.54 7.10 -6.30
CA LEU A 115 -6.79 5.88 -5.97
C LEU A 115 -7.07 5.43 -4.54
N SER A 116 -7.09 6.34 -3.56
CA SER A 116 -7.47 6.01 -2.17
C SER A 116 -8.90 5.50 -2.05
N ARG A 117 -9.81 6.01 -2.88
CA ARG A 117 -11.19 5.52 -2.89
C ARG A 117 -11.28 4.12 -3.51
N LEU A 118 -10.53 3.85 -4.58
CA LEU A 118 -10.50 2.55 -5.26
C LEU A 118 -9.75 1.49 -4.44
N GLU A 119 -8.80 1.93 -3.61
CA GLU A 119 -8.04 1.09 -2.67
C GLU A 119 -8.93 0.49 -1.58
N SER A 120 -9.86 1.29 -1.09
CA SER A 120 -10.69 0.91 0.04
C SER A 120 -11.93 0.13 -0.41
N ASN A 121 -12.35 -0.86 0.37
CA ASN A 121 -13.61 -1.59 0.16
C ASN A 121 -14.59 -1.36 1.32
N GLY A 122 -15.88 -1.54 1.07
CA GLY A 122 -16.95 -1.35 2.06
C GLY A 122 -16.90 0.04 2.72
N ASN A 123 -16.95 0.06 4.06
CA ASN A 123 -16.91 1.31 4.84
C ASN A 123 -15.61 2.11 4.67
N GLY A 124 -14.54 1.49 4.17
CA GLY A 124 -13.30 2.20 3.82
C GLY A 124 -13.48 3.19 2.67
N ALA A 125 -14.33 2.85 1.69
CA ALA A 125 -14.61 3.67 0.51
C ALA A 125 -15.68 4.75 0.78
N ALA A 126 -16.16 4.84 2.03
CA ALA A 126 -17.17 5.80 2.42
C ALA A 126 -16.67 7.23 2.15
N LEU A 127 -17.53 8.03 1.52
CA LEU A 127 -17.20 9.40 1.14
C LEU A 127 -16.86 10.28 2.35
N GLY A 128 -17.40 9.97 3.54
CA GLY A 128 -17.04 10.60 4.80
C GLY A 128 -15.57 10.40 5.16
N LYS A 129 -15.08 9.15 5.10
CA LYS A 129 -13.70 8.84 5.46
C LYS A 129 -12.70 9.50 4.51
N ILE A 130 -12.93 9.38 3.19
CA ILE A 130 -12.10 10.02 2.18
C ILE A 130 -12.21 11.55 2.26
N GLY A 131 -13.41 12.06 2.54
CA GLY A 131 -13.66 13.48 2.74
C GLY A 131 -12.89 14.06 3.92
N SER A 132 -12.83 13.36 5.06
CA SER A 132 -12.01 13.77 6.19
C SER A 132 -10.51 13.66 5.93
N LEU A 133 -10.09 12.68 5.12
CA LEU A 133 -8.69 12.42 4.81
C LEU A 133 -8.04 13.51 3.93
N PHE A 134 -8.79 14.02 2.96
CA PHE A 134 -8.32 15.05 2.03
C PHE A 134 -8.97 16.44 2.28
N GLY A 135 -9.98 16.49 3.14
CA GLY A 135 -10.82 17.66 3.42
C GLY A 135 -11.56 18.20 2.19
N ILE A 136 -12.26 17.30 1.51
CA ILE A 136 -12.94 17.57 0.24
C ILE A 136 -14.41 17.19 0.38
N SER A 137 -15.30 17.95 -0.28
CA SER A 137 -16.73 17.67 -0.27
C SER A 137 -17.07 16.36 -1.00
N HIS A 138 -18.14 15.69 -0.59
CA HIS A 138 -18.58 14.44 -1.20
C HIS A 138 -18.75 14.53 -2.73
N GLY A 139 -19.33 15.62 -3.21
CA GLY A 139 -19.52 15.85 -4.65
C GLY A 139 -18.18 15.92 -5.41
N ALA A 140 -17.16 16.56 -4.83
CA ALA A 140 -15.84 16.63 -5.44
C ALA A 140 -15.12 15.26 -5.45
N ILE A 141 -15.28 14.45 -4.40
CA ILE A 141 -14.73 13.07 -4.38
C ILE A 141 -15.33 12.24 -5.52
N VAL A 142 -16.65 12.27 -5.68
CA VAL A 142 -17.34 11.55 -6.76
C VAL A 142 -16.87 12.04 -8.13
N LEU A 143 -16.80 13.35 -8.33
CA LEU A 143 -16.34 13.96 -9.57
C LEU A 143 -14.90 13.56 -9.92
N TYR A 144 -13.98 13.60 -8.96
CA TYR A 144 -12.57 13.25 -9.16
C TYR A 144 -12.43 11.76 -9.51
N THR A 145 -13.16 10.91 -8.80
CA THR A 145 -13.17 9.47 -9.08
C THR A 145 -13.65 9.19 -10.50
N GLN A 146 -14.75 9.83 -10.93
CA GLN A 146 -15.30 9.65 -12.27
C GLN A 146 -14.32 10.10 -13.36
N ARG A 147 -13.67 11.26 -13.19
CA ARG A 147 -12.66 11.78 -14.12
C ARG A 147 -11.48 10.84 -14.25
N VAL A 148 -10.97 10.34 -13.12
CA VAL A 148 -9.84 9.40 -13.10
C VAL A 148 -10.21 8.09 -13.81
N ILE A 149 -11.38 7.50 -13.51
CA ILE A 149 -11.85 6.27 -14.17
C ILE A 149 -11.95 6.48 -15.69
N GLN A 150 -12.53 7.59 -16.15
CA GLN A 150 -12.63 7.90 -17.58
C GLN A 150 -11.26 7.95 -18.27
N ILE A 151 -10.25 8.50 -17.61
CA ILE A 151 -8.89 8.58 -18.15
C ILE A 151 -8.21 7.21 -18.13
N LEU A 152 -8.36 6.44 -17.06
CA LEU A 152 -7.83 5.08 -16.98
C LEU A 152 -8.41 4.17 -18.07
N ILE A 153 -9.71 4.29 -18.37
CA ILE A 153 -10.35 3.58 -19.48
C ILE A 153 -9.73 3.97 -20.82
N LYS A 154 -9.44 5.26 -21.05
CA LYS A 154 -8.77 5.72 -22.28
C LYS A 154 -7.33 5.22 -22.38
N LEU A 155 -6.64 5.09 -21.25
CA LEU A 155 -5.28 4.56 -21.18
C LEU A 155 -5.22 3.04 -21.34
N LYS A 156 -6.30 2.32 -21.00
CA LYS A 156 -6.37 0.85 -21.03
C LYS A 156 -5.79 0.26 -22.32
N CYS A 157 -6.22 0.75 -23.48
CA CYS A 157 -5.81 0.21 -24.79
C CYS A 157 -4.30 0.37 -25.08
N LYS A 158 -3.62 1.29 -24.39
CA LYS A 158 -2.17 1.52 -24.56
C LYS A 158 -1.32 0.70 -23.60
N VAL A 159 -1.90 0.23 -22.50
CA VAL A 159 -1.16 -0.39 -21.38
C VAL A 159 -1.51 -1.86 -21.23
N ILE A 160 -2.78 -2.23 -21.40
CA ILE A 160 -3.25 -3.60 -21.31
C ILE A 160 -3.25 -4.20 -22.71
N VAL A 161 -2.19 -4.94 -23.02
CA VAL A 161 -2.07 -5.73 -24.25
C VAL A 161 -2.48 -7.17 -23.92
N CYS A 162 -3.49 -7.68 -24.63
CA CYS A 162 -3.83 -9.10 -24.54
C CYS A 162 -2.78 -9.92 -25.30
N PRO A 163 -2.33 -11.08 -24.79
CA PRO A 163 -1.36 -11.91 -25.50
C PRO A 163 -1.87 -12.28 -26.89
N THR A 164 -0.97 -12.45 -27.85
CA THR A 164 -1.33 -12.89 -29.21
C THR A 164 -1.88 -14.32 -29.21
N ILE A 165 -2.56 -14.74 -30.28
CA ILE A 165 -3.10 -16.11 -30.39
C ILE A 165 -2.00 -17.16 -30.21
N GLU A 166 -0.80 -16.89 -30.72
CA GLU A 166 0.37 -17.78 -30.57
C GLU A 166 0.81 -17.87 -29.11
N GLN A 167 0.94 -16.74 -28.43
CA GLN A 167 1.28 -16.70 -27.00
C GLN A 167 0.20 -17.37 -26.15
N GLN A 168 -1.08 -17.14 -26.46
CA GLN A 168 -2.19 -17.81 -25.78
C GLN A 168 -2.12 -19.33 -25.93
N ARG A 169 -1.73 -19.83 -27.11
CA ARG A 169 -1.56 -21.27 -27.34
C ARG A 169 -0.41 -21.83 -26.50
N GLU A 170 0.73 -21.16 -26.48
CA GLU A 170 1.88 -21.56 -25.67
C GLU A 170 1.52 -21.57 -24.17
N MET A 171 0.90 -20.49 -23.68
CA MET A 171 0.43 -20.40 -22.29
C MET A 171 -0.57 -21.50 -21.95
N SER A 172 -1.51 -21.80 -22.86
CA SER A 172 -2.47 -22.88 -22.68
C SER A 172 -1.83 -24.28 -22.66
N GLN A 173 -0.75 -24.51 -23.40
CA GLN A 173 -0.04 -25.79 -23.38
C GLN A 173 0.68 -25.99 -22.05
N VAL A 174 1.33 -24.94 -21.54
CA VAL A 174 1.97 -24.95 -20.21
C VAL A 174 0.92 -25.23 -19.13
N MET A 175 -0.20 -24.51 -19.14
CA MET A 175 -1.24 -24.68 -18.14
C MET A 175 -1.96 -26.02 -18.23
N GLN A 176 -2.05 -26.62 -19.43
CA GLN A 176 -2.60 -27.96 -19.59
C GLN A 176 -1.74 -29.01 -18.87
N ALA A 177 -0.42 -28.87 -18.86
CA ALA A 177 0.47 -29.75 -18.09
C ALA A 177 0.23 -29.63 -16.57
N GLU A 178 -0.12 -28.42 -16.11
CA GLU A 178 -0.49 -28.12 -14.72
C GLU A 178 -1.96 -28.48 -14.37
N GLY A 179 -2.71 -29.06 -15.32
CA GLY A 179 -4.10 -29.51 -15.11
C GLY A 179 -5.19 -28.48 -15.40
N PHE A 180 -4.85 -27.35 -16.03
CA PHE A 180 -5.79 -26.29 -16.42
C PHE A 180 -5.86 -26.15 -17.96
N PRO A 181 -6.54 -27.07 -18.68
CA PRO A 181 -6.62 -27.03 -20.13
C PRO A 181 -7.36 -25.78 -20.62
N GLY A 182 -6.78 -25.08 -21.61
CA GLY A 182 -7.36 -23.85 -22.17
C GLY A 182 -7.09 -22.59 -21.34
N CYS A 183 -6.40 -22.70 -20.20
CA CYS A 183 -6.08 -21.55 -19.36
C CYS A 183 -4.91 -20.75 -19.95
N ILE A 184 -5.13 -19.45 -20.19
CA ILE A 184 -4.13 -18.54 -20.76
C ILE A 184 -3.49 -17.63 -19.70
N GLY A 185 -3.66 -17.95 -18.41
CA GLY A 185 -3.11 -17.20 -17.29
C GLY A 185 -4.11 -17.00 -16.15
N PHE A 186 -3.62 -16.47 -15.03
CA PHE A 186 -4.43 -16.17 -13.83
C PHE A 186 -4.52 -14.67 -13.63
N ILE A 187 -5.72 -14.18 -13.29
CA ILE A 187 -5.95 -12.78 -12.90
C ILE A 187 -6.51 -12.84 -11.49
N ASP A 188 -5.67 -12.48 -10.52
CA ASP A 188 -5.95 -12.55 -9.08
C ASP A 188 -6.20 -13.97 -8.53
N GLY A 189 -5.87 -14.16 -7.24
CA GLY A 189 -5.97 -15.45 -6.56
C GLY A 189 -7.38 -15.70 -6.05
N SER A 190 -8.18 -16.45 -6.83
CA SER A 190 -9.43 -17.03 -6.32
C SER A 190 -9.13 -18.34 -5.61
N LEU A 191 -9.50 -18.43 -4.33
CA LEU A 191 -9.37 -19.67 -3.59
C LEU A 191 -10.49 -20.62 -4.03
N ILE A 192 -10.10 -21.76 -4.60
CA ILE A 192 -11.03 -22.83 -4.96
C ILE A 192 -11.12 -23.76 -3.74
N PRO A 193 -12.28 -23.83 -3.06
CA PRO A 193 -12.42 -24.73 -1.92
C PRO A 193 -12.38 -26.18 -2.41
N LEU A 194 -11.32 -26.90 -2.05
CA LEU A 194 -11.20 -28.32 -2.36
C LEU A 194 -12.11 -29.13 -1.43
N LEU A 195 -12.81 -30.13 -1.97
CA LEU A 195 -13.69 -31.01 -1.18
C LEU A 195 -12.89 -31.94 -0.25
N LYS A 196 -11.65 -32.26 -0.65
CA LYS A 196 -10.77 -33.19 0.08
C LYS A 196 -9.35 -32.67 0.07
N ARG A 197 -8.69 -32.80 1.22
CA ARG A 197 -7.26 -32.55 1.39
C ARG A 197 -6.44 -33.49 0.49
N LEU A 198 -5.53 -32.92 -0.28
CA LEU A 198 -4.59 -33.66 -1.12
C LEU A 198 -3.52 -34.36 -0.26
N SER A 199 -3.02 -35.49 -0.75
CA SER A 199 -1.97 -36.27 -0.06
C SER A 199 -0.62 -35.57 -0.07
N ASN A 200 -0.34 -34.83 -1.15
CA ASN A 200 0.84 -33.98 -1.30
C ASN A 200 0.41 -32.52 -1.10
N ASP A 201 1.23 -31.74 -0.40
CA ASP A 201 1.00 -30.34 -0.06
C ASP A 201 -0.30 -30.08 0.73
N PHE A 202 -0.35 -30.64 1.94
CA PHE A 202 -1.53 -30.55 2.80
C PHE A 202 -1.78 -29.16 3.38
N GLU A 203 -0.75 -28.31 3.44
CA GLU A 203 -0.85 -26.97 4.02
C GLU A 203 -1.66 -26.06 3.09
N ALA A 204 -1.54 -26.23 1.78
CA ALA A 204 -2.32 -25.51 0.77
C ALA A 204 -3.84 -25.75 0.85
N TYR A 205 -4.29 -26.79 1.56
CA TYR A 205 -5.72 -27.05 1.80
C TYR A 205 -6.33 -26.10 2.85
N PHE A 206 -5.55 -25.65 3.82
CA PHE A 206 -6.05 -24.80 4.90
C PHE A 206 -5.97 -23.33 4.47
N ASP A 207 -7.12 -22.68 4.37
CA ASP A 207 -7.19 -21.25 4.08
C ASP A 207 -6.73 -20.42 5.28
N CYS A 208 -5.76 -19.51 5.06
CA CYS A 208 -5.31 -18.53 6.03
C CYS A 208 -6.23 -17.31 6.13
N LYS A 209 -7.21 -17.16 5.23
CA LYS A 209 -8.23 -16.12 5.32
C LYS A 209 -9.25 -16.52 6.39
N LYS A 210 -9.30 -15.75 7.48
CA LYS A 210 -10.31 -15.90 8.52
C LYS A 210 -11.71 -15.78 7.89
N ARG A 211 -12.57 -16.77 8.15
CA ARG A 211 -14.00 -16.73 7.88
C ARG A 211 -14.69 -15.65 8.72
#